data_AF-A0A962DU66-F1
#
_entry.id   AF-A0A962DU66-F1
#
_cell.length_a   1.000
_cell.length_b   1.000
_cell.length_c   1.000
_cell.angle_alpha   90.00
_cell.angle_beta   90.00
_cell.angle_gamma   90.00
#
_symmetry.space_group_name_H-M   'P 1'
#
loop_
_entity.id
_entity.type
_entity.pdbx_description
1 polymer ?
#
loop_
_entity_poly.entity_id
_entity_poly.type
_entity_poly.pdbx_seq_one_letter_code
_entity_poly.pdbx_strand_id
1 'polypeptide(L)' 'MADEHSHPAQRQRQLPHGSLELTIPYAQPRELLMDIQRYGADAEILAPPELRQQMREMLAAALANCPQPAK' A
#
# COMPACT_ATOMS: atom_id res chain seq x y z
N MET A 1 -14.95 -17.75 -12.86
CA MET A 1 -13.88 -18.12 -11.92
C MET A 1 -12.78 -17.11 -12.19
N ALA A 2 -12.56 -16.18 -11.25
CA ALA A 2 -11.63 -15.07 -11.47
C ALA A 2 -10.20 -15.64 -11.41
N ASP A 3 -9.49 -15.54 -12.52
CA ASP A 3 -8.09 -15.89 -12.63
C ASP A 3 -7.28 -14.80 -11.91
N GLU A 4 -7.19 -14.94 -10.59
CA GLU A 4 -6.28 -14.22 -9.72
C GLU A 4 -4.88 -14.64 -10.12
N HIS A 5 -4.37 -14.01 -11.18
CA HIS A 5 -3.03 -14.17 -11.72
C HIS A 5 -2.03 -13.93 -10.59
N SER A 6 -1.71 -14.99 -9.87
CA SER A 6 -0.70 -15.02 -8.85
C SER A 6 0.61 -14.70 -9.56
N HIS A 7 1.13 -13.49 -9.37
CA HIS A 7 2.46 -13.16 -9.84
C HIS A 7 3.39 -14.26 -9.31
N PRO A 8 4.17 -14.95 -10.15
CA PRO A 8 4.94 -16.12 -9.71
C PRO A 8 6.00 -15.79 -8.65
N ALA A 9 6.32 -14.50 -8.45
CA ALA A 9 7.20 -14.01 -7.39
C ALA A 9 6.46 -13.41 -6.18
N GLN A 10 5.12 -13.40 -6.18
CA GLN A 10 4.32 -13.00 -5.03
C GLN A 10 4.50 -14.02 -3.92
N ARG A 11 4.88 -13.55 -2.73
CA ARG A 11 5.00 -14.37 -1.52
C ARG A 11 4.07 -13.82 -0.46
N GLN A 12 3.34 -14.72 0.19
CA GLN A 12 2.46 -14.43 1.30
C GLN A 12 2.99 -15.13 2.55
N ARG A 13 3.05 -14.41 3.66
CA ARG A 13 3.46 -14.95 4.95
C ARG A 13 2.43 -14.55 6.01
N GLN A 14 1.83 -15.56 6.63
CA GLN A 14 0.99 -15.37 7.81
C GLN A 14 1.88 -15.04 9.01
N LEU A 15 1.57 -13.96 9.70
CA LEU A 15 2.27 -13.51 10.89
C LEU A 15 1.59 -14.09 12.14
N PRO A 16 2.33 -14.31 13.24
CA PRO A 16 1.81 -14.94 14.46
C PRO A 16 0.68 -14.16 15.15
N HIS A 17 0.52 -12.88 14.81
CA HIS A 17 -0.55 -12.01 15.31
C HIS A 17 -1.81 -12.00 14.44
N GLY A 18 -1.88 -12.83 13.39
CA GLY A 18 -3.01 -12.91 12.46
C GLY A 18 -2.94 -11.94 11.29
N SER A 19 -1.88 -11.14 11.18
CA SER A 19 -1.64 -10.27 10.03
C SER A 19 -1.05 -11.05 8.84
N LEU A 20 -1.24 -10.55 7.63
CA LEU A 20 -0.66 -11.11 6.41
C LEU A 20 0.41 -10.18 5.85
N GLU A 21 1.65 -10.67 5.73
CA GLU A 21 2.70 -9.99 4.99
C GLU A 21 2.68 -10.43 3.52
N LEU A 22 2.63 -9.45 2.62
CA LEU A 22 2.63 -9.66 1.19
C LEU A 22 3.90 -9.06 0.57
N THR A 23 4.68 -9.89 -0.12
CA THR A 23 5.81 -9.45 -0.94
C THR A 23 5.43 -9.62 -2.40
N ILE A 24 5.38 -8.53 -3.16
CA ILE A 24 5.04 -8.54 -4.59
C ILE A 24 6.08 -7.77 -5.40
N PRO A 25 6.46 -8.27 -6.60
CA PRO A 25 7.21 -7.46 -7.54
C PRO A 25 6.32 -6.31 -8.03
N TYR A 26 6.88 -5.11 -8.10
CA TYR A 26 6.20 -3.96 -8.69
C TYR A 26 7.10 -3.31 -9.74
N ALA A 27 6.50 -2.92 -10.87
CA ALA A 27 7.22 -2.21 -11.93
C ALA A 27 7.23 -0.69 -11.69
N GLN A 28 6.09 -0.15 -11.24
CA GLN A 28 5.94 1.28 -10.97
C GLN A 28 5.46 1.49 -9.52
N PRO A 29 6.24 2.20 -8.67
CA PRO A 29 5.88 2.39 -7.27
C PRO A 29 4.55 3.13 -7.10
N ARG A 30 4.24 4.06 -8.01
CA ARG A 30 3.00 4.86 -7.94
C ARG A 30 1.74 4.01 -8.03
N GLU A 31 1.71 3.01 -8.92
CA GLU A 31 0.54 2.14 -9.08
C GLU A 31 0.31 1.30 -7.82
N LEU A 32 1.39 0.73 -7.28
CA LEU A 32 1.36 -0.02 -6.02
C LEU A 32 0.86 0.87 -4.87
N LEU A 33 1.37 2.09 -4.74
CA LEU A 33 0.95 3.04 -3.70
C LEU A 33 -0.53 3.44 -3.82
N MET A 34 -1.06 3.57 -5.03
CA MET A 34 -2.49 3.81 -5.23
C MET A 34 -3.33 2.62 -4.79
N ASP A 35 -2.88 1.39 -5.07
CA ASP A 35 -3.58 0.19 -4.64
C ASP A 35 -3.55 0.04 -3.12
N ILE A 36 -2.38 0.26 -2.48
CA ILE A 36 -2.24 0.23 -1.01
C ILE A 36 -3.16 1.27 -0.36
N GLN A 37 -3.29 2.48 -0.92
CA GLN A 37 -4.20 3.50 -0.39
C GLN A 37 -5.66 3.07 -0.37
N ARG A 38 -6.09 2.14 -1.24
CA ARG A 38 -7.47 1.62 -1.23
C ARG A 38 -7.79 0.85 0.05
N TYR A 39 -6.78 0.21 0.64
CA TYR A 39 -6.90 -0.47 1.92
C TYR A 39 -6.83 0.49 3.11
N GLY A 40 -6.46 1.76 2.88
CA GLY A 40 -6.44 2.78 3.92
C GLY A 40 -5.52 2.41 5.09
N ALA A 41 -6.06 2.43 6.31
CA ALA A 41 -5.31 2.18 7.54
C ALA A 41 -5.01 0.68 7.79
N ASP A 42 -5.64 -0.22 7.04
CA ASP A 42 -5.50 -1.67 7.20
C ASP A 42 -4.24 -2.23 6.51
N ALA A 43 -3.52 -1.41 5.72
CA ALA A 43 -2.30 -1.80 5.03
C ALA A 43 -1.11 -0.93 5.41
N GLU A 44 0.03 -1.57 5.69
CA GLU A 44 1.30 -0.91 5.97
C GLU A 44 2.39 -1.38 5.00
N ILE A 45 3.25 -0.44 4.60
CA ILE A 45 4.43 -0.72 3.79
C ILE A 45 5.61 -1.01 4.71
N LEU A 46 6.12 -2.24 4.72
CA LEU A 46 7.28 -2.62 5.53
C LEU A 46 8.61 -2.21 4.86
N ALA A 47 8.73 -2.40 3.55
CA ALA A 47 9.92 -2.11 2.75
C ALA A 47 9.57 -1.93 1.25
N PRO A 48 10.42 -1.27 0.45
CA PRO A 48 11.62 -0.53 0.86
C PRO A 48 11.27 0.81 1.57
N PRO A 49 12.21 1.41 2.33
CA PRO A 49 11.96 2.66 3.06
C PRO A 49 11.59 3.83 2.15
N GLU A 50 12.12 3.88 0.93
CA GLU A 50 11.73 4.88 -0.07
C GLU A 50 10.23 4.83 -0.40
N LEU A 51 9.65 3.63 -0.48
CA LEU A 51 8.23 3.45 -0.79
C LEU A 51 7.34 3.99 0.34
N ARG A 52 7.79 3.83 1.60
CA ARG A 52 7.14 4.44 2.76
C ARG A 52 7.16 5.97 2.68
N GLN A 53 8.29 6.55 2.28
CA GLN A 53 8.42 8.02 2.18
C GLN A 53 7.48 8.56 1.09
N GLN A 54 7.46 7.93 -0.08
CA GLN A 54 6.56 8.29 -1.18
C GLN A 54 5.08 8.22 -0.75
N MET A 55 4.68 7.19 0.00
CA MET A 55 3.31 7.09 0.54
C MET A 55 2.97 8.26 1.46
N ARG A 56 3.89 8.65 2.34
CA ARG A 56 3.71 9.78 3.27
C ARG A 56 3.55 11.09 2.51
N GLU A 57 4.33 11.32 1.47
CA GLU A 57 4.24 12.51 0.62
C GLU A 57 2.89 12.56 -0.11
N MET A 58 2.43 11.43 -0.65
CA MET A 58 1.11 11.33 -1.29
C MET A 58 -0.03 11.63 -0.32
N LEU A 59 0.00 11.05 0.89
CA LEU A 59 -1.01 11.29 1.92
C LEU A 59 -0.99 12.74 2.42
N ALA A 60 0.19 13.33 2.61
CA ALA A 60 0.33 14.74 2.99
C ALA A 60 -0.24 15.67 1.91
N ALA A 61 0.02 15.37 0.62
CA ALA A 61 -0.56 16.12 -0.49
C ALA A 61 -2.10 15.94 -0.54
N ALA A 62 -2.61 14.73 -0.29
CA ALA A 62 -4.05 14.49 -0.21
C ALA A 62 -4.70 15.30 0.92
N LEU A 63 -4.09 15.32 2.10
CA LEU A 63 -4.54 16.14 3.24
C LEU A 63 -4.53 17.63 2.92
N ALA A 64 -3.52 18.12 2.20
CA ALA A 64 -3.45 19.52 1.77
C ALA A 64 -4.58 19.89 0.79
N ASN A 65 -5.06 18.94 0.00
CA ASN A 65 -6.17 19.12 -0.94
C ASN A 65 -7.56 18.91 -0.30
N CYS A 66 -7.63 18.32 0.89
CA CYS A 66 -8.88 18.23 1.64
C CYS A 66 -9.20 19.59 2.26
N PRO A 67 -10.33 20.25 1.89
CA PRO A 67 -10.76 21.44 2.59
C PRO A 67 -11.04 21.08 4.05
N GLN A 68 -10.42 21.82 4.96
CA GLN A 68 -10.67 21.67 6.38
C GLN A 68 -12.17 21.95 6.61
N PRO A 69 -12.91 21.10 7.36
CA PRO A 69 -14.28 21.44 7.70
C PRO A 69 -14.25 22.79 8.43
N ALA A 70 -14.97 23.76 7.90
CA ALA A 70 -15.16 25.04 8.56
C ALA A 70 -15.68 24.75 9.98
N LYS A 71 -14.96 25.25 10.97
CA LYS A 71 -15.24 25.09 12.40
C LYS A 71 -16.66 25.56 12.75
#